data_AF-A0AA36IUH2-F1
#
_entry.id   AF-A0AA36IUH2-F1
#
_cell.length_a   1.000
_cell.length_b   1.000
_cell.length_c   1.000
_cell.angle_alpha   90.00
_cell.angle_beta   90.00
_cell.angle_gamma   90.00
#
_symmetry.space_group_name_H-M   'P 1'
#
loop_
_entity.id
_entity.type
_entity.pdbx_description
1 polymer ?
#
loop_
_entity_poly.entity_id
_entity_poly.type
_entity_poly.pdbx_seq_one_letter_code
_entity_poly.pdbx_strand_id
1 'polypeptide(L)'
;MIDAPAAARIESIDADCTTLIMRGLNRQVSRDMVVTLLDEIQPGRCAQYDYIYVPWTTDGASNIGLAFVNFESPSACQEFLDALAEPESQRKIAEYHVRSVGPAAIQGKGANLTAMLGKRGLEALRGFDAPLVFTKGRPASLPQVVREVVPGALASAQVAKVVPASRSKSQSAAGPSHYPWMPSSGEVQHEAPQSHAPRIRIEIPSTPGAAVVTKMIFDL
;
A
#
# COMPACT_ATOMS: atom_id res chain seq x y z
N MET A 1 18.02 -5.73 26.29
CA MET A 1 18.10 -6.67 25.15
C MET A 1 16.85 -6.45 24.33
N ILE A 2 16.98 -5.83 23.15
CA ILE A 2 15.88 -5.75 22.20
C ILE A 2 15.96 -7.09 21.45
N ASP A 3 14.95 -7.94 21.61
CA ASP A 3 14.87 -9.21 20.88
C ASP A 3 15.04 -8.95 19.39
N ALA A 4 15.87 -9.76 18.73
CA ALA A 4 15.97 -9.73 17.28
C ALA A 4 14.55 -9.92 16.70
N PRO A 5 14.13 -9.12 15.71
CA PRO A 5 12.78 -9.25 15.17
C PRO A 5 12.62 -10.68 14.62
N ALA A 6 11.53 -11.34 15.03
CA ALA A 6 11.27 -12.72 14.65
C ALA A 6 11.16 -12.83 13.11
N ALA A 7 11.73 -13.89 12.55
CA ALA A 7 11.65 -14.19 11.13
C ALA A 7 10.18 -14.21 10.66
N ALA A 8 9.92 -13.72 9.45
CA ALA A 8 8.59 -13.74 8.88
C ALA A 8 8.18 -15.19 8.61
N ARG A 9 7.00 -15.57 9.10
CA ARG A 9 6.44 -16.88 8.80
C ARG A 9 5.95 -16.92 7.35
N ILE A 10 6.46 -17.86 6.57
CA ILE A 10 5.93 -18.16 5.23
C ILE A 10 4.81 -19.19 5.39
N GLU A 11 3.60 -18.84 4.96
CA GLU A 11 2.42 -19.71 4.96
C GLU A 11 2.51 -20.72 3.79
N SER A 12 1.69 -21.78 3.82
CA SER A 12 1.60 -22.70 2.68
C SER A 12 1.05 -21.95 1.46
N ILE A 13 1.75 -22.05 0.32
CA ILE A 13 1.43 -21.33 -0.91
C ILE A 13 1.27 -22.35 -2.03
N ASP A 14 0.17 -22.24 -2.77
CA ASP A 14 -0.14 -23.12 -3.90
C ASP A 14 0.78 -22.85 -5.09
N ALA A 15 1.06 -23.88 -5.90
CA ALA A 15 2.00 -23.81 -7.02
C ALA A 15 1.55 -22.87 -8.16
N ASP A 16 0.27 -22.51 -8.21
CA ASP A 16 -0.32 -21.57 -9.16
C ASP A 16 -0.49 -20.15 -8.59
N CYS A 17 -0.05 -19.91 -7.35
CA CYS A 17 -0.13 -18.61 -6.70
C CYS A 17 0.75 -17.58 -7.43
N THR A 18 0.15 -16.43 -7.73
CA THR A 18 0.87 -15.27 -8.28
C THR A 18 0.82 -14.07 -7.36
N THR A 19 -0.15 -13.97 -6.46
CA THR A 19 -0.31 -12.83 -5.54
C THR A 19 -0.04 -13.22 -4.11
N LEU A 20 0.97 -12.59 -3.52
CA LEU A 20 1.27 -12.68 -2.10
C LEU A 20 0.66 -11.51 -1.33
N ILE A 21 0.33 -11.79 -0.08
CA ILE A 21 -0.01 -10.79 0.94
C ILE A 21 1.04 -10.83 2.05
N MET A 22 1.59 -9.66 2.37
CA MET A 22 2.48 -9.44 3.49
C MET A 22 1.67 -8.87 4.66
N ARG A 23 1.76 -9.47 5.84
CA ARG A 23 0.97 -9.11 7.03
C ARG A 23 1.84 -8.64 8.17
N GLY A 24 1.38 -7.63 8.89
CA GLY A 24 2.10 -7.05 10.04
C GLY A 24 3.05 -5.91 9.67
N LEU A 25 3.05 -5.49 8.40
CA LEU A 25 3.88 -4.43 7.85
C LEU A 25 3.90 -3.19 8.74
N ASN A 26 5.07 -2.57 8.93
CA ASN A 26 5.17 -1.30 9.63
C ASN A 26 4.26 -0.25 8.96
N ARG A 27 3.49 0.47 9.78
CA ARG A 27 2.44 1.41 9.36
C ARG A 27 2.89 2.61 8.53
N GLN A 28 4.19 2.88 8.47
CA GLN A 28 4.77 3.97 7.68
C GLN A 28 5.39 3.48 6.36
N VAL A 29 5.40 2.17 6.10
CA VAL A 29 5.92 1.62 4.85
C VAL A 29 4.99 2.00 3.70
N SER A 30 5.56 2.61 2.66
CA SER A 30 4.88 2.95 1.42
C SER A 30 5.01 1.84 0.37
N ARG A 31 4.25 1.94 -0.73
CA ARG A 31 4.39 1.06 -1.90
C ARG A 31 5.79 1.12 -2.53
N ASP A 32 6.43 2.28 -2.51
CA ASP A 32 7.79 2.47 -3.02
C ASP A 32 8.82 1.82 -2.11
N MET A 33 8.61 1.86 -0.80
CA MET A 33 9.45 1.13 0.17
C MET A 33 9.30 -0.40 0.01
N VAL A 34 8.10 -0.89 -0.35
CA VAL A 34 7.93 -2.31 -0.69
C VAL A 34 8.70 -2.66 -1.96
N VAL A 35 8.77 -1.79 -2.96
CA VAL A 35 9.64 -2.00 -4.15
C VAL A 35 11.10 -2.16 -3.72
N THR A 36 11.62 -1.24 -2.89
CA THR A 36 12.99 -1.33 -2.35
C THR A 36 13.23 -2.65 -1.64
N LEU A 37 12.32 -3.09 -0.77
CA LEU A 37 12.41 -4.38 -0.10
C LEU A 37 12.48 -5.56 -1.08
N LEU A 38 11.64 -5.57 -2.11
CA LEU A 38 11.64 -6.64 -3.11
C LEU A 38 12.96 -6.68 -3.89
N ASP A 39 13.48 -5.51 -4.28
CA ASP A 39 14.77 -5.37 -4.97
C ASP A 39 15.95 -5.79 -4.05
N GLU A 40 15.87 -5.53 -2.75
CA GLU A 40 16.88 -5.96 -1.77
C GLU A 40 16.88 -7.48 -1.57
N ILE A 41 15.73 -8.15 -1.68
CA ILE A 41 15.63 -9.62 -1.57
C ILE A 41 16.16 -10.30 -2.84
N GLN A 42 15.93 -9.70 -4.02
CA GLN A 42 16.39 -10.25 -5.31
C GLN A 42 17.27 -9.24 -6.08
N PRO A 43 18.45 -8.87 -5.55
CA PRO A 43 19.27 -7.82 -6.13
C PRO A 43 19.77 -8.18 -7.53
N GLY A 44 19.76 -7.19 -8.42
CA GLY A 44 20.26 -7.33 -9.80
C GLY A 44 19.33 -8.10 -10.75
N ARG A 45 18.13 -8.49 -10.30
CA ARG A 45 17.10 -9.04 -11.18
C ARG A 45 16.17 -7.93 -11.67
N CYS A 46 15.63 -8.07 -12.88
CA CYS A 46 14.51 -7.24 -13.29
C CYS A 46 13.29 -7.58 -12.43
N ALA A 47 12.47 -6.58 -12.12
CA ALA A 47 11.21 -6.77 -11.39
C ALA A 47 10.37 -7.88 -12.06
N GLN A 48 10.16 -8.98 -11.35
CA GLN A 48 9.29 -10.09 -11.77
C GLN A 48 7.87 -9.95 -11.20
N TYR A 49 7.56 -8.78 -10.63
CA TYR A 49 6.25 -8.39 -10.15
C TYR A 49 5.63 -7.32 -11.05
N ASP A 50 4.31 -7.32 -11.10
CA ASP A 50 3.55 -6.46 -12.01
C ASP A 50 2.45 -5.63 -11.32
N TYR A 51 2.25 -5.84 -10.02
CA TYR A 51 1.32 -5.08 -9.20
C TYR A 51 1.80 -5.05 -7.74
N ILE A 52 1.83 -3.85 -7.15
CA ILE A 52 2.07 -3.64 -5.72
C ILE A 52 1.00 -2.72 -5.17
N TYR A 53 0.38 -3.11 -4.08
CA TYR A 53 -0.61 -2.29 -3.40
C TYR A 53 -0.43 -2.32 -1.88
N VAL A 54 -0.33 -1.13 -1.30
CA VAL A 54 -0.29 -0.92 0.15
C VAL A 54 -1.53 -0.11 0.51
N PRO A 55 -2.58 -0.70 1.10
CA PRO A 55 -3.77 0.03 1.50
C PRO A 55 -3.50 0.98 2.68
N TRP A 56 -3.98 2.21 2.55
CA TRP A 56 -3.92 3.24 3.58
C TRP A 56 -5.24 3.45 4.30
N THR A 57 -5.16 3.97 5.52
CA THR A 57 -6.31 4.48 6.27
C THR A 57 -6.97 5.62 5.47
N THR A 58 -8.27 5.83 5.67
CA THR A 58 -9.05 6.81 4.89
C THR A 58 -8.60 8.25 5.12
N ASP A 59 -7.96 8.54 6.26
CA ASP A 59 -7.35 9.82 6.58
C ASP A 59 -5.93 9.97 5.99
N GLY A 60 -5.37 8.92 5.40
CA GLY A 60 -4.03 8.89 4.82
C GLY A 60 -2.89 8.89 5.84
N ALA A 61 -3.17 8.72 7.14
CA ALA A 61 -2.15 8.83 8.19
C ALA A 61 -1.22 7.61 8.27
N SER A 62 -1.68 6.42 7.86
CA SER A 62 -0.88 5.20 7.90
C SER A 62 -1.39 4.10 6.98
N ASN A 63 -0.56 3.10 6.67
CA ASN A 63 -1.04 1.85 6.11
C ASN A 63 -1.73 0.98 7.17
N ILE A 64 -2.56 0.02 6.72
CA ILE A 64 -3.31 -0.88 7.61
C ILE A 64 -2.53 -2.14 8.02
N GLY A 65 -1.21 -2.17 7.80
CA GLY A 65 -0.31 -3.29 8.13
C GLY A 65 -0.31 -4.41 7.09
N LEU A 66 -0.69 -4.09 5.85
CA LEU A 66 -0.78 -5.05 4.73
C LEU A 66 -0.05 -4.51 3.49
N ALA A 67 0.53 -5.41 2.71
CA ALA A 67 0.92 -5.17 1.33
C ALA A 67 0.52 -6.36 0.45
N PHE A 68 0.20 -6.09 -0.81
CA PHE A 68 -0.12 -7.08 -1.82
C PHE A 68 0.88 -6.95 -2.96
N VAL A 69 1.45 -8.07 -3.40
CA VAL A 69 2.41 -8.13 -4.50
C VAL A 69 1.98 -9.22 -5.45
N ASN A 70 1.71 -8.88 -6.72
CA ASN A 70 1.50 -9.87 -7.77
C ASN A 70 2.76 -10.04 -8.61
N PHE A 71 3.13 -11.30 -8.85
CA PHE A 71 4.19 -11.73 -9.74
C PHE A 71 3.66 -11.98 -11.16
N GLU A 72 4.51 -11.81 -12.16
CA GLU A 72 4.17 -12.01 -13.58
C GLU A 72 3.79 -13.46 -13.89
N SER A 73 4.26 -14.42 -13.08
CA SER A 73 3.95 -15.84 -13.20
C SER A 73 4.05 -16.56 -11.85
N PRO A 74 3.46 -17.76 -11.70
CA PRO A 74 3.65 -18.57 -10.50
C PRO A 74 5.12 -18.94 -10.26
N SER A 75 5.88 -19.19 -11.32
CA SER A 75 7.33 -19.46 -11.23
C SER A 75 8.09 -18.28 -10.63
N ALA A 76 7.79 -17.05 -11.06
CA ALA A 76 8.38 -15.84 -10.46
C ALA A 76 8.00 -15.68 -8.99
N CYS A 77 6.76 -16.00 -8.62
CA CYS A 77 6.34 -16.01 -7.22
C CYS A 77 7.14 -17.03 -6.40
N GLN A 78 7.33 -18.24 -6.93
CA GLN A 78 8.12 -19.29 -6.27
C GLN A 78 9.60 -18.88 -6.13
N GLU A 79 10.21 -18.33 -7.18
CA GLU A 79 11.59 -17.84 -7.14
C GLU A 79 11.78 -16.74 -6.07
N PHE A 80 10.79 -15.88 -5.88
CA PHE A 80 10.81 -14.90 -4.79
C PHE A 80 10.69 -15.57 -3.42
N LEU A 81 9.82 -16.56 -3.25
CA LEU A 81 9.65 -17.29 -1.98
C LEU A 81 10.93 -18.05 -1.59
N ASP A 82 11.59 -18.67 -2.57
CA ASP A 82 12.87 -19.36 -2.37
C ASP A 82 13.94 -18.36 -1.91
N ALA A 83 14.05 -17.21 -2.58
CA ALA A 83 14.97 -16.15 -2.16
C ALA A 83 14.62 -15.56 -0.79
N LEU A 84 13.33 -15.47 -0.45
CA LEU A 84 12.85 -14.97 0.82
C LEU A 84 13.14 -15.93 1.98
N ALA A 85 13.22 -17.24 1.72
CA ALA A 85 13.56 -18.23 2.74
C ALA A 85 15.00 -18.09 3.27
N GLU A 86 15.87 -17.42 2.52
CA GLU A 86 17.26 -17.21 2.91
C GLU A 86 17.38 -16.33 4.18
N PRO A 87 18.32 -16.63 5.09
CA PRO A 87 18.46 -15.91 6.36
C PRO A 87 18.70 -14.41 6.22
N GLU A 88 19.41 -13.96 5.19
CA GLU A 88 19.64 -12.53 4.93
C GLU A 88 18.35 -11.82 4.49
N SER A 89 17.57 -12.45 3.62
CA SER A 89 16.27 -11.95 3.18
C SER A 89 15.27 -11.87 4.34
N GLN A 90 15.31 -12.85 5.24
CA GLN A 90 14.51 -12.83 6.47
C GLN A 90 14.88 -11.67 7.40
N ARG A 91 16.17 -11.29 7.48
CA ARG A 91 16.58 -10.10 8.24
C ARG A 91 16.03 -8.82 7.60
N LYS A 92 16.17 -8.69 6.28
CA LYS A 92 15.64 -7.55 5.51
C LYS A 92 14.13 -7.40 5.70
N ILE A 93 13.36 -8.46 5.49
CA ILE A 93 11.90 -8.39 5.62
C ILE A 93 11.43 -8.04 7.04
N ALA A 94 12.22 -8.45 8.06
CA ALA A 94 11.95 -8.14 9.46
C ALA A 94 12.16 -6.65 9.79
N GLU A 95 13.05 -5.93 9.10
CA GLU A 95 13.21 -4.47 9.25
C GLU A 95 11.92 -3.72 8.88
N TYR A 96 11.16 -4.25 7.90
CA TYR A 96 9.85 -3.74 7.50
C TYR A 96 8.71 -4.27 8.39
N HIS A 97 9.04 -5.03 9.44
CA HIS A 97 8.12 -5.64 10.41
C HIS A 97 7.10 -6.62 9.79
N VAL A 98 7.41 -7.22 8.64
CA VAL A 98 6.53 -8.24 8.06
C VAL A 98 6.56 -9.48 8.96
N ARG A 99 5.39 -9.88 9.48
CA ARG A 99 5.22 -11.03 10.38
C ARG A 99 4.86 -12.31 9.66
N SER A 100 4.09 -12.22 8.59
CA SER A 100 3.84 -13.37 7.72
C SER A 100 3.67 -12.98 6.26
N VAL A 101 3.99 -13.94 5.39
CA VAL A 101 3.81 -13.88 3.95
C VAL A 101 3.00 -15.11 3.55
N GLY A 102 1.96 -14.91 2.76
CA GLY A 102 1.10 -16.02 2.32
C GLY A 102 0.31 -15.69 1.06
N PRO A 103 -0.55 -16.61 0.60
CA PRO A 103 -1.36 -16.39 -0.58
C PRO A 103 -2.42 -15.31 -0.30
N ALA A 104 -2.55 -14.36 -1.23
CA ALA A 104 -3.65 -13.39 -1.18
C ALA A 104 -4.97 -14.07 -1.58
N ALA A 105 -6.09 -13.59 -1.02
CA ALA A 105 -7.42 -14.09 -1.39
C ALA A 105 -7.80 -13.78 -2.85
N ILE A 106 -7.17 -12.77 -3.46
CA ILE A 106 -7.38 -12.38 -4.85
C ILE A 106 -6.06 -12.60 -5.59
N GLN A 107 -6.08 -13.51 -6.56
CA GLN A 107 -4.92 -13.89 -7.36
C GLN A 107 -4.94 -13.16 -8.72
N GLY A 108 -3.77 -12.69 -9.14
CA GLY A 108 -3.53 -12.03 -10.42
C GLY A 108 -3.76 -10.51 -10.41
N LYS A 109 -2.95 -9.78 -11.19
CA LYS A 109 -3.03 -8.31 -11.35
C LYS A 109 -4.42 -7.83 -11.77
N GLY A 110 -5.03 -8.43 -12.79
CA GLY A 110 -6.33 -8.00 -13.32
C GLY A 110 -7.46 -8.11 -12.30
N ALA A 111 -7.52 -9.22 -11.56
CA ALA A 111 -8.53 -9.42 -10.52
C ALA A 111 -8.34 -8.44 -9.35
N ASN A 112 -7.09 -8.19 -8.94
CA ASN A 112 -6.78 -7.20 -7.90
C ASN A 112 -7.18 -5.78 -8.31
N LEU A 113 -6.87 -5.37 -9.55
CA LEU A 113 -7.29 -4.07 -10.09
C LEU A 113 -8.81 -3.95 -10.17
N THR A 114 -9.50 -5.03 -10.59
CA THR A 114 -10.97 -5.09 -10.62
C THR A 114 -11.56 -4.89 -9.22
N ALA A 115 -11.06 -5.63 -8.23
CA ALA A 115 -11.56 -5.55 -6.86
C ALA A 115 -11.30 -4.18 -6.22
N MET A 116 -10.13 -3.59 -6.50
CA MET A 116 -9.79 -2.24 -6.06
C MET A 116 -10.75 -1.21 -6.67
N LEU A 117 -10.97 -1.25 -7.99
CA LEU A 117 -11.92 -0.36 -8.68
C LEU A 117 -13.35 -0.53 -8.18
N GLY A 118 -13.79 -1.77 -7.92
CA GLY A 118 -15.12 -2.03 -7.38
C GLY A 118 -15.33 -1.42 -5.99
N LYS A 119 -14.28 -1.40 -5.15
CA LYS A 119 -14.36 -0.85 -3.78
C LYS A 119 -14.18 0.67 -3.71
N ARG A 120 -13.28 1.23 -4.52
CA ARG A 120 -12.83 2.63 -4.43
C ARG A 120 -13.27 3.50 -5.62
N GLY A 121 -13.88 2.90 -6.64
CA GLY A 121 -14.23 3.60 -7.88
C GLY A 121 -12.99 4.15 -8.60
N LEU A 122 -13.19 5.21 -9.39
CA LEU A 122 -12.11 5.85 -10.16
C LEU A 122 -11.06 6.56 -9.30
N GLU A 123 -11.35 6.87 -8.03
CA GLU A 123 -10.37 7.49 -7.12
C GLU A 123 -9.19 6.54 -6.84
N ALA A 124 -9.41 5.23 -6.98
CA ALA A 124 -8.38 4.22 -6.80
C ALA A 124 -7.21 4.32 -7.80
N LEU A 125 -7.41 5.06 -8.90
CA LEU A 125 -6.42 5.26 -9.96
C LEU A 125 -5.48 6.43 -9.68
N ARG A 126 -5.65 7.13 -8.56
CA ARG A 126 -4.96 8.38 -8.26
C ARG A 126 -4.47 8.37 -6.82
N GLY A 127 -3.52 9.27 -6.53
CA GLY A 127 -3.01 9.48 -5.17
C GLY A 127 -1.83 8.60 -4.79
N PHE A 128 -1.30 8.89 -3.61
CA PHE A 128 -0.13 8.22 -3.04
C PHE A 128 -0.41 6.77 -2.63
N ASP A 129 -1.68 6.40 -2.46
CA ASP A 129 -2.13 5.07 -2.05
C ASP A 129 -2.70 4.24 -3.22
N ALA A 130 -2.64 4.73 -4.46
CA ALA A 130 -2.92 3.92 -5.64
C ALA A 130 -1.91 2.76 -5.76
N PRO A 131 -2.25 1.64 -6.42
CA PRO A 131 -1.27 0.61 -6.71
C PRO A 131 -0.17 1.10 -7.66
N LEU A 132 1.03 0.56 -7.49
CA LEU A 132 2.03 0.57 -8.56
C LEU A 132 1.74 -0.61 -9.49
N VAL A 133 1.89 -0.38 -10.79
CA VAL A 133 1.79 -1.43 -11.81
C VAL A 133 3.00 -1.39 -12.70
N PHE A 134 3.40 -2.56 -13.17
CA PHE A 134 4.57 -2.72 -14.01
C PHE A 134 4.20 -3.49 -15.28
N THR A 135 4.97 -3.23 -16.33
CA THR A 135 4.89 -3.94 -17.61
C THR A 135 6.30 -4.27 -18.05
N LYS A 136 6.61 -5.57 -18.15
CA LYS A 136 7.93 -6.08 -18.51
C LYS A 136 9.01 -5.52 -17.57
N GLY A 137 8.75 -5.63 -16.27
CA GLY A 137 9.64 -5.14 -15.20
C GLY A 137 9.84 -3.62 -15.12
N ARG A 138 9.04 -2.81 -15.83
CA ARG A 138 9.14 -1.33 -15.78
C ARG A 138 7.86 -0.70 -15.22
N PRO A 139 7.95 0.37 -14.42
CA PRO A 139 6.78 1.12 -13.98
C PRO A 139 5.90 1.54 -15.16
N ALA A 140 4.59 1.35 -15.03
CA ALA A 140 3.62 1.63 -16.08
C ALA A 140 2.51 2.58 -15.58
N SER A 141 1.81 3.21 -16.51
CA SER A 141 0.68 4.09 -16.21
C SER A 141 -0.52 3.27 -15.73
N LEU A 142 -0.91 3.43 -14.45
CA LEU A 142 -2.05 2.71 -13.86
C LEU A 142 -3.36 2.86 -14.68
N PRO A 143 -3.78 4.07 -15.10
CA PRO A 143 -4.96 4.21 -15.96
C PRO A 143 -4.85 3.50 -17.31
N GLN A 144 -3.65 3.40 -17.88
CA GLN A 144 -3.43 2.66 -19.13
C GLN A 144 -3.54 1.15 -18.89
N VAL A 145 -2.81 0.62 -17.90
CA VAL A 145 -2.84 -0.81 -17.56
C VAL A 145 -4.26 -1.26 -17.24
N VAL A 146 -5.03 -0.48 -16.48
CA VAL A 146 -6.44 -0.78 -16.18
C VAL A 146 -7.29 -0.92 -17.44
N ARG A 147 -7.08 -0.07 -18.46
CA ARG A 147 -7.80 -0.19 -19.74
C ARG A 147 -7.46 -1.47 -20.49
N GLU A 148 -6.21 -1.92 -20.37
CA GLU A 148 -5.70 -3.10 -21.08
C GLU A 148 -6.12 -4.41 -20.39
N VAL A 149 -6.04 -4.47 -19.05
CA VAL A 149 -6.18 -5.72 -18.30
C VAL A 149 -7.52 -5.89 -17.61
N VAL A 150 -8.34 -4.84 -17.53
CA VAL A 150 -9.68 -4.91 -16.96
C VAL A 150 -10.71 -4.43 -17.99
N PRO A 151 -11.22 -5.34 -18.84
CA PRO A 151 -12.21 -5.01 -19.86
C PRO A 151 -13.44 -4.34 -19.24
N GLY A 152 -13.84 -3.19 -19.79
CA GLY A 152 -15.03 -2.46 -19.33
C GLY A 152 -14.92 -1.78 -17.97
N ALA A 153 -13.80 -1.87 -17.25
CA ALA A 153 -13.69 -1.39 -15.86
C ALA A 153 -13.92 0.10 -15.68
N LEU A 154 -13.48 0.91 -16.65
CA LEU A 154 -13.71 2.35 -16.62
C LEU A 154 -15.19 2.70 -16.80
N ALA A 155 -15.96 1.89 -17.53
CA ALA A 155 -17.40 2.05 -17.64
C ALA A 155 -18.11 1.58 -16.35
N SER A 156 -17.73 0.42 -15.79
CA SER A 156 -18.30 -0.12 -14.56
C SER A 156 -18.06 0.76 -13.33
N ALA A 157 -16.86 1.36 -13.22
CA ALA A 157 -16.51 2.27 -12.13
C ALA A 157 -17.25 3.61 -12.20
N GLN A 158 -17.70 4.04 -13.40
CA GLN A 158 -18.59 5.19 -13.56
C GLN A 158 -20.02 4.86 -13.11
N VAL A 159 -20.54 3.67 -13.45
CA VAL A 159 -21.89 3.23 -13.05
C VAL A 159 -22.01 3.09 -11.52
N ALA A 160 -20.98 2.57 -10.84
CA ALA A 160 -20.98 2.43 -9.38
C ALA A 160 -21.05 3.78 -8.62
N LYS A 161 -20.62 4.89 -9.24
CA LYS A 161 -20.82 6.25 -8.68
C LYS A 161 -22.24 6.81 -8.92
N VAL A 162 -22.96 6.31 -9.92
CA VAL A 162 -24.27 6.83 -10.35
C VAL A 162 -25.45 6.12 -9.68
N VAL A 163 -25.27 4.88 -9.20
CA VAL A 163 -26.30 4.18 -8.44
C VAL A 163 -26.12 4.51 -6.94
N PRO A 164 -26.94 5.39 -6.33
CA PRO A 164 -26.96 5.47 -4.88
C PRO A 164 -27.39 4.10 -4.36
N ALA A 165 -26.57 3.51 -3.48
CA ALA A 165 -26.92 2.28 -2.78
C ALA A 165 -28.25 2.50 -2.04
N SER A 166 -29.35 2.04 -2.63
CA SER A 166 -30.65 2.01 -1.99
C SER A 166 -30.60 0.98 -0.86
N ARG A 167 -30.13 1.41 0.31
CA ARG A 167 -30.30 0.65 1.54
C ARG A 167 -31.80 0.65 1.86
N SER A 168 -32.46 -0.46 1.54
CA SER A 168 -33.74 -0.81 2.14
C SER A 168 -33.54 -0.99 3.65
N LYS A 169 -33.81 0.07 4.43
CA LYS A 169 -34.09 -0.08 5.85
C LYS A 169 -35.50 -0.64 5.99
N SER A 170 -35.58 -1.96 6.19
CA SER A 170 -36.75 -2.60 6.76
C SER A 170 -37.02 -2.00 8.14
N GLN A 171 -38.24 -1.49 8.30
CA GLN A 171 -38.78 -0.98 9.55
C GLN A 171 -38.87 -2.10 10.60
N SER A 172 -38.46 -1.80 11.83
CA SER A 172 -39.14 -2.32 13.02
C SER A 172 -39.02 -1.28 14.13
N ALA A 173 -40.18 -0.89 14.63
CA ALA A 173 -40.36 0.03 15.74
C ALA A 173 -40.03 -0.64 17.09
N ALA A 174 -39.46 0.13 18.02
CA ALA A 174 -39.81 0.12 19.44
C ALA A 174 -39.04 1.21 20.21
N GLY A 175 -39.77 2.25 20.64
CA GLY A 175 -39.71 2.84 21.99
C GLY A 175 -38.47 3.63 22.45
N PRO A 176 -38.66 4.62 23.35
CA PRO A 176 -37.77 5.77 23.48
C PRO A 176 -36.70 5.58 24.57
N SER A 177 -35.48 6.06 24.32
CA SER A 177 -34.48 6.29 25.36
C SER A 177 -33.92 7.70 25.25
N HIS A 178 -34.45 8.54 26.12
CA HIS A 178 -33.81 9.66 26.81
C HIS A 178 -32.28 9.76 26.63
N TYR A 179 -31.79 10.87 26.08
CA TYR A 179 -30.42 11.34 26.28
C TYR A 179 -30.44 12.79 26.76
N PRO A 180 -30.18 13.04 28.05
CA PRO A 180 -30.05 14.37 28.60
C PRO A 180 -28.56 14.77 28.61
N TRP A 181 -28.07 15.38 27.53
CA TRP A 181 -26.93 16.32 27.55
C TRP A 181 -26.72 16.92 26.16
N MET A 182 -27.31 18.08 25.92
CA MET A 182 -26.78 19.07 24.99
C MET A 182 -26.98 20.44 25.65
N PRO A 183 -25.91 21.20 25.95
CA PRO A 183 -26.00 22.64 25.97
C PRO A 183 -25.70 23.21 24.59
N SER A 184 -26.46 24.26 24.28
CA SER A 184 -26.45 25.09 23.10
C SER A 184 -25.15 25.86 22.88
N SER A 185 -24.81 26.01 21.60
CA SER A 185 -24.09 27.10 20.92
C SER A 185 -23.14 27.98 21.73
N GLY A 186 -21.84 27.89 21.39
CA GLY A 186 -20.85 28.91 21.66
C GLY A 186 -19.76 28.85 20.60
N GLU A 187 -19.58 29.95 19.86
CA GLU A 187 -18.49 30.17 18.90
C GLU A 187 -17.13 29.86 19.53
N VAL A 188 -16.29 29.09 18.84
CA VAL A 188 -14.85 29.06 19.10
C VAL A 188 -14.12 29.16 17.76
N GLN A 189 -13.27 30.16 17.68
CA GLN A 189 -12.44 30.53 16.55
C GLN A 189 -11.45 29.41 16.21
N HIS A 190 -11.23 29.20 14.91
CA HIS A 190 -10.19 28.33 14.38
C HIS A 190 -8.81 28.99 14.56
N GLU A 191 -7.93 28.35 15.34
CA GLU A 191 -6.48 28.51 15.19
C GLU A 191 -5.88 27.14 14.81
N ALA A 192 -5.20 27.11 13.67
CA ALA A 192 -4.58 25.92 13.11
C ALA A 192 -3.32 25.53 13.90
N PRO A 193 -3.05 24.23 14.15
CA PRO A 193 -1.78 23.80 14.72
C PRO A 193 -0.65 24.04 13.72
N GLN A 194 0.39 24.74 14.18
CA GLN A 194 1.61 25.01 13.42
C GLN A 194 2.36 23.69 13.13
N SER A 195 2.51 23.40 11.84
CA SER A 195 3.30 22.29 11.33
C SER A 195 4.79 22.54 11.57
N HIS A 196 5.39 21.83 12.53
CA HIS A 196 6.84 21.67 12.60
C HIS A 196 7.30 20.62 11.57
N ALA A 197 7.41 21.05 10.32
CA ALA A 197 8.14 20.29 9.29
C ALA A 197 9.63 20.69 9.35
N PRO A 198 10.57 19.73 9.28
CA PRO A 198 11.99 20.04 9.26
C PRO A 198 12.36 20.83 8.00
N ARG A 199 13.12 21.92 8.17
CA ARG A 199 13.67 22.70 7.05
C ARG A 199 14.92 22.01 6.52
N ILE A 200 14.85 21.51 5.28
CA ILE A 200 16.02 21.03 4.55
C ILE A 200 16.79 22.25 4.01
N ARG A 201 18.02 22.45 4.48
CA ARG A 201 18.95 23.43 3.91
C ARG A 201 19.88 22.71 2.94
N ILE A 202 19.76 23.04 1.65
CA ILE A 202 20.66 22.56 0.61
C ILE A 202 21.82 23.55 0.51
N GLU A 203 23.02 23.14 0.93
CA GLU A 203 24.24 23.91 0.65
C GLU A 203 24.79 23.50 -0.70
N ILE A 204 24.87 24.47 -1.62
CA ILE A 204 25.44 24.27 -2.95
C ILE A 204 26.95 24.60 -2.85
N PRO A 205 27.86 23.66 -3.14
CA PRO A 205 29.29 23.94 -3.13
C PRO A 205 29.67 24.88 -4.28
N SER A 206 30.54 25.85 -4.01
CA SER A 206 30.99 26.88 -4.95
C SER A 206 32.10 26.41 -5.91
N THR A 207 32.35 25.10 -6.02
CA THR A 207 33.42 24.55 -6.86
C THR A 207 32.85 23.52 -7.84
N PRO A 208 33.07 23.68 -9.16
CA PRO A 208 32.58 22.71 -10.14
C PRO A 208 33.32 21.37 -9.98
N GLY A 209 32.59 20.31 -9.63
CA GLY A 209 33.10 18.93 -9.59
C GLY A 209 32.91 18.15 -8.28
N ALA A 210 32.35 18.74 -7.22
CA ALA A 210 32.09 18.02 -5.96
C ALA A 210 30.63 17.50 -5.88
N ALA A 211 30.46 16.27 -5.39
CA ALA A 211 29.14 15.67 -5.17
C ALA A 211 28.36 16.40 -4.07
N VAL A 212 27.04 16.56 -4.29
CA VAL A 212 26.11 17.18 -3.33
C VAL A 212 25.90 16.21 -2.16
N VAL A 213 26.29 16.62 -0.95
CA VAL A 213 26.03 15.85 0.27
C VAL A 213 24.82 16.47 0.99
N THR A 214 23.70 15.77 1.04
CA THR A 214 22.53 16.17 1.83
C THR A 214 22.70 15.65 3.26
N LYS A 215 22.88 16.56 4.22
CA LYS A 215 22.94 16.22 5.66
C LYS A 215 21.60 16.60 6.31
N MET A 216 20.87 15.62 6.83
CA MET A 216 19.69 15.90 7.66
C MET A 216 20.15 16.19 9.09
N ILE A 217 19.80 17.36 9.61
CA ILE A 217 20.05 17.75 11.01
C ILE A 217 18.70 17.68 11.73
N PHE A 218 18.66 16.96 12.84
CA PHE A 218 17.53 16.93 13.76
C PHE A 218 17.87 17.81 14.96
N ASP A 219 17.16 18.93 15.12
CA ASP A 219 17.18 19.68 16.37
C ASP A 219 16.15 19.01 17.32
N LEU A 220 16.61 18.59 18.50
CA LEU A 220 15.78 18.04 19.59
C LEU A 220 15.02 19.17 20.32
#